data_AF-A0AB74JUJ9-F1
#
_entry.id   AF-A0AB74JUJ9-F1
#
_cell.length_a   1.000
_cell.length_b   1.000
_cell.length_c   1.000
_cell.angle_alpha   90.00
_cell.angle_beta   90.00
_cell.angle_gamma   90.00
#
_symmetry.space_group_name_H-M   'P 1'
#
loop_
_entity.id
_entity.type
_entity.pdbx_description
1 polymer ?
#
loop_
_entity_poly.entity_id
_entity_poly.type
_entity_poly.pdbx_seq_one_letter_code
_entity_poly.pdbx_strand_id
1 'polypeptide(L)'
;MRLKTEESREKKQRDDYRLRLNARRKAKYVSDPHYRELAYARWRNLSPAALERRRHASALDNRRRWTSDFVFKQRALLWSWLTRTLKLRDLQWRTHEAQLSANPVKRHCSGCGYVKPPRKLWFRRIVPASSDSNLFDCFRCFTSEWVPEKVLPIGYEHVVFGSRVRIKPRSVSTPGREGQSQENTREYGDSGTTAHNKT
;
A
#
# COMPACT_ATOMS: atom_id res chain seq x y z
N MET A 1 17.60 8.37 -41.84
CA MET A 1 17.96 7.78 -40.52
C MET A 1 18.49 8.81 -39.51
N ARG A 2 19.34 9.78 -39.88
CA ARG A 2 19.95 10.78 -38.97
C ARG A 2 18.97 11.69 -38.18
N LEU A 3 17.88 12.13 -38.80
CA LEU A 3 16.90 13.05 -38.16
C LEU A 3 16.20 12.43 -36.94
N LYS A 4 15.88 11.13 -36.97
CA LYS A 4 15.28 10.42 -35.84
C LYS A 4 16.24 10.31 -34.65
N THR A 5 17.54 10.36 -34.91
CA THR A 5 18.60 10.26 -33.89
C THR A 5 18.81 11.60 -33.17
N GLU A 6 18.71 12.72 -33.89
CA GLU A 6 18.80 14.07 -33.32
C GLU A 6 17.57 14.42 -32.48
N GLU A 7 16.37 14.13 -32.97
CA GLU A 7 15.12 14.38 -32.23
C GLU A 7 15.06 13.57 -30.91
N SER A 8 15.56 12.33 -30.94
CA SER A 8 15.73 11.49 -29.75
C SER A 8 16.74 12.09 -28.76
N ARG A 9 17.85 12.65 -29.25
CA ARG A 9 18.88 13.29 -28.41
C ARG A 9 18.36 14.56 -27.75
N GLU A 10 17.65 15.41 -28.48
CA GLU A 10 17.03 16.63 -27.94
C GLU A 10 15.94 16.33 -26.92
N LYS A 11 15.14 15.29 -27.15
CA LYS A 11 14.16 14.82 -26.17
C LYS A 11 14.85 14.38 -24.88
N LYS A 12 15.91 13.58 -24.97
CA LYS A 12 16.71 13.15 -23.82
C LYS A 12 17.29 14.33 -23.05
N GLN A 13 17.86 15.32 -23.74
CA GLN A 13 18.40 16.54 -23.11
C GLN A 13 17.31 17.34 -22.37
N ARG A 14 16.12 17.47 -22.97
CA ARG A 14 14.97 18.14 -22.32
C ARG A 14 14.51 17.39 -21.07
N ASP A 15 14.44 16.07 -21.13
CA ASP A 15 14.04 15.24 -20.00
C ASP A 15 15.08 15.29 -18.86
N ASP A 16 16.38 15.23 -19.20
CA ASP A 16 17.48 15.40 -18.24
C ASP A 16 17.46 16.78 -17.57
N TYR A 17 17.21 17.85 -18.34
CA TYR A 17 17.05 19.20 -17.81
C TYR A 17 15.89 19.27 -16.82
N ARG A 18 14.72 18.71 -17.18
CA ARG A 18 13.55 18.65 -16.30
C ARG A 18 13.84 17.86 -15.02
N LEU A 19 14.56 16.75 -15.13
CA LEU A 19 14.98 15.93 -13.99
C LEU A 19 15.86 16.73 -13.03
N ARG A 20 16.90 17.42 -13.54
CA ARG A 20 17.78 18.28 -12.74
C ARG A 20 17.03 19.41 -12.06
N LEU A 21 16.14 20.10 -12.80
CA LEU A 21 15.33 21.18 -12.25
C LEU A 21 14.40 20.69 -11.13
N ASN A 22 13.77 19.53 -11.31
CA ASN A 22 12.91 18.90 -10.31
C ASN A 22 13.71 18.46 -9.08
N ALA A 23 14.89 17.90 -9.26
CA ALA A 23 15.79 17.53 -8.16
C ALA A 23 16.19 18.76 -7.33
N ARG A 24 16.57 19.86 -7.98
CA ARG A 24 16.88 21.14 -7.32
C ARG A 24 15.68 21.69 -6.54
N ARG A 25 14.49 21.70 -7.15
CA ARG A 25 13.26 22.13 -6.48
C ARG A 25 12.93 21.26 -5.28
N LYS A 26 13.14 19.94 -5.38
CA LYS A 26 12.94 19.00 -4.28
C LYS A 26 13.93 19.26 -3.15
N ALA A 27 15.22 19.43 -3.45
CA ALA A 27 16.24 19.76 -2.47
C ALA A 27 15.89 21.07 -1.74
N LYS A 28 15.53 22.12 -2.48
CA LYS A 28 15.10 23.39 -1.88
C LYS A 28 13.84 23.22 -1.00
N TYR A 29 12.87 22.43 -1.45
CA TYR A 29 11.68 22.13 -0.63
C TYR A 29 12.00 21.33 0.64
N VAL A 30 13.09 20.56 0.69
CA VAL A 30 13.56 19.90 1.92
C VAL A 30 14.24 20.92 2.85
N SER A 31 15.18 21.70 2.33
CA SER A 31 16.11 22.50 3.12
C SER A 31 15.59 23.87 3.53
N ASP A 32 14.62 24.44 2.81
CA ASP A 32 14.18 25.84 2.98
C ASP A 32 12.71 25.91 3.46
N PRO A 33 12.47 26.17 4.75
CA PRO A 33 11.13 26.33 5.30
C PRO A 33 10.33 27.48 4.67
N HIS A 34 10.98 28.58 4.31
CA HIS A 34 10.32 29.74 3.71
C HIS A 34 9.83 29.40 2.29
N TYR A 35 10.64 28.69 1.50
CA TYR A 35 10.22 28.16 0.20
C TYR A 35 9.02 27.21 0.30
N ARG A 36 8.95 26.38 1.36
CA ARG A 36 7.77 25.54 1.62
C ARG A 36 6.53 26.38 1.92
N GLU A 37 6.64 27.42 2.75
CA GLU A 37 5.49 28.27 3.09
C GLU A 37 4.98 29.03 1.88
N LEU A 38 5.87 29.62 1.06
CA LEU A 38 5.49 30.25 -0.21
C LEU A 38 4.81 29.27 -1.16
N ALA A 39 5.31 28.03 -1.23
CA ALA A 39 4.66 26.99 -2.03
C ALA A 39 3.24 26.71 -1.49
N TYR A 40 3.06 26.58 -0.18
CA TYR A 40 1.74 26.37 0.43
C TYR A 40 0.82 27.59 0.26
N ALA A 41 1.31 28.81 0.39
CA ALA A 41 0.53 30.03 0.20
C ALA A 41 -0.03 30.14 -1.22
N ARG A 42 0.79 29.82 -2.24
CA ARG A 42 0.32 29.71 -3.64
C ARG A 42 -0.83 28.72 -3.79
N TRP A 43 -0.80 27.62 -3.04
CA TRP A 43 -1.88 26.63 -3.05
C TRP A 43 -3.14 27.11 -2.34
N ARG A 44 -3.00 27.80 -1.21
CA ARG A 44 -4.14 28.36 -0.46
C ARG A 44 -4.88 29.44 -1.26
N ASN A 45 -4.15 30.22 -2.05
CA ASN A 45 -4.67 31.38 -2.78
C ASN A 45 -5.07 31.06 -4.23
N LEU A 46 -5.24 29.79 -4.60
CA LEU A 46 -5.74 29.43 -5.93
C LEU A 46 -7.21 29.81 -6.06
N SER A 47 -7.57 30.48 -7.16
CA SER A 47 -8.98 30.74 -7.47
C SER A 47 -9.75 29.43 -7.66
N PRO A 48 -11.07 29.40 -7.41
CA PRO A 48 -11.88 28.21 -7.64
C PRO A 48 -11.72 27.62 -9.04
N ALA A 49 -11.68 28.47 -10.07
CA ALA A 49 -11.46 28.04 -11.45
C ALA A 49 -10.07 27.41 -11.67
N ALA A 50 -9.03 27.92 -11.02
CA ALA A 50 -7.69 27.35 -11.08
C ALA A 50 -7.59 26.00 -10.35
N LEU A 51 -8.27 25.87 -9.19
CA LEU A 51 -8.40 24.59 -8.49
C LEU A 51 -9.11 23.54 -9.35
N GLU A 52 -10.19 23.93 -10.03
CA GLU A 52 -10.96 23.02 -10.86
C GLU A 52 -10.17 22.54 -12.09
N ARG A 53 -9.52 23.45 -12.81
CA ARG A 53 -8.59 23.08 -13.91
C ARG A 53 -7.53 22.09 -13.45
N ARG A 54 -7.00 22.27 -12.24
CA ARG A 54 -5.98 21.39 -11.66
C ARG A 54 -6.52 20.03 -11.29
N ARG A 55 -7.74 19.96 -10.72
CA ARG A 55 -8.42 18.70 -10.43
C ARG A 55 -8.69 17.94 -11.72
N HIS A 56 -9.22 18.60 -12.74
CA HIS A 56 -9.46 18.02 -14.05
C HIS A 56 -8.17 17.48 -14.70
N ALA A 57 -7.11 18.29 -14.73
CA ALA A 57 -5.81 17.85 -15.24
C ALA A 57 -5.24 16.65 -14.46
N SER A 58 -5.39 16.64 -13.13
CA SER A 58 -4.98 15.52 -12.27
C SER A 58 -5.82 14.27 -12.53
N ALA A 59 -7.12 14.41 -12.78
CA ALA A 59 -8.01 13.31 -13.11
C ALA A 59 -7.65 12.67 -14.46
N LEU A 60 -7.35 13.49 -15.48
CA LEU A 60 -6.88 13.01 -16.78
C LEU A 60 -5.54 12.30 -16.68
N ASP A 61 -4.56 12.86 -15.95
CA ASP A 61 -3.27 12.20 -15.71
C ASP A 61 -3.45 10.88 -14.97
N ASN A 62 -4.25 10.86 -13.90
CA ASN A 62 -4.57 9.64 -13.16
C ASN A 62 -5.23 8.59 -14.05
N ARG A 63 -6.18 8.98 -14.92
CA ARG A 63 -6.83 8.07 -15.88
C ARG A 63 -5.82 7.50 -16.88
N ARG A 64 -4.96 8.35 -17.43
CA ARG A 64 -3.88 7.91 -18.33
C ARG A 64 -2.97 6.90 -17.63
N ARG A 65 -2.45 7.25 -16.46
CA ARG A 65 -1.57 6.38 -15.67
C ARG A 65 -2.25 5.09 -15.25
N TRP A 66 -3.54 5.13 -14.92
CA TRP A 66 -4.29 3.91 -14.60
C TRP A 66 -4.24 2.88 -15.72
N THR A 67 -4.26 3.33 -16.97
CA THR A 67 -4.20 2.44 -18.15
C THR A 67 -2.79 2.03 -18.53
N SER A 68 -1.80 2.92 -18.40
CA SER A 68 -0.45 2.73 -18.95
C SER A 68 0.65 2.44 -17.92
N ASP A 69 0.43 2.71 -16.64
CA ASP A 69 1.41 2.60 -15.55
C ASP A 69 0.96 1.50 -14.59
N PHE A 70 1.52 0.30 -14.79
CA PHE A 70 1.23 -0.89 -13.98
C PHE A 70 1.44 -0.63 -12.49
N VAL A 71 2.58 -0.03 -12.12
CA VAL A 71 2.94 0.22 -10.72
C VAL A 71 1.98 1.22 -10.08
N PHE A 72 1.60 2.28 -10.79
CA PHE A 72 0.60 3.23 -10.30
C PHE A 72 -0.73 2.54 -10.01
N LYS A 73 -1.21 1.72 -10.95
CA LYS A 73 -2.46 0.97 -10.79
C LYS A 73 -2.39 0.01 -9.59
N GLN A 74 -1.31 -0.78 -9.49
CA GLN A 74 -1.13 -1.71 -8.38
C GLN A 74 -1.11 -1.00 -7.02
N ARG A 75 -0.40 0.13 -6.90
CA ARG A 75 -0.37 0.94 -5.68
C ARG A 75 -1.74 1.48 -5.29
N ALA A 76 -2.49 2.01 -6.26
CA ALA A 76 -3.82 2.55 -5.99
C ALA A 76 -4.79 1.46 -5.52
N LEU A 77 -4.73 0.27 -6.13
CA LEU A 77 -5.55 -0.87 -5.73
C LEU A 77 -5.13 -1.46 -4.39
N LEU A 78 -3.83 -1.56 -4.11
CA LEU A 78 -3.31 -1.96 -2.79
C LEU A 78 -3.82 -1.01 -1.70
N TRP A 79 -3.74 0.31 -1.91
CA TRP A 79 -4.31 1.29 -0.97
C TRP A 79 -5.80 1.04 -0.72
N SER A 80 -6.57 0.86 -1.80
CA SER A 80 -8.01 0.58 -1.70
C SER A 80 -8.29 -0.72 -0.95
N TRP A 81 -7.51 -1.76 -1.19
CA TRP A 81 -7.65 -3.05 -0.51
C TRP A 81 -7.35 -2.90 0.97
N LEU A 82 -6.20 -2.33 1.33
CA LEU A 82 -5.81 -2.18 2.73
C LEU A 82 -6.79 -1.32 3.54
N THR A 83 -7.28 -0.22 2.95
CA THR A 83 -8.18 0.70 3.66
C THR A 83 -9.61 0.18 3.81
N ARG A 84 -10.02 -0.81 3.00
CA ARG A 84 -11.36 -1.44 3.05
C ARG A 84 -11.37 -2.76 3.79
N THR A 85 -10.23 -3.43 3.92
CA THR A 85 -10.16 -4.74 4.58
C THR A 85 -9.96 -4.53 6.08
N LEU A 86 -11.01 -4.77 6.87
CA LEU A 86 -11.04 -4.50 8.31
C LEU A 86 -10.00 -5.28 9.14
N LYS A 87 -9.43 -6.36 8.60
CA LYS A 87 -8.52 -7.28 9.29
C LYS A 87 -7.05 -7.11 8.89
N LEU A 88 -6.57 -5.87 8.79
CA LEU A 88 -5.13 -5.62 8.54
C LEU A 88 -4.21 -6.23 9.60
N ARG A 89 -4.71 -6.44 10.82
CA ARG A 89 -3.96 -7.06 11.93
C ARG A 89 -3.55 -8.51 11.64
N ASP A 90 -4.26 -9.19 10.75
CA ASP A 90 -4.00 -10.58 10.41
C ASP A 90 -3.01 -10.70 9.24
N LEU A 91 -2.65 -9.57 8.61
CA LEU A 91 -1.69 -9.54 7.52
C LEU A 91 -0.29 -9.32 8.09
N GLN A 92 0.60 -10.26 7.82
CA GLN A 92 2.01 -10.16 8.20
C GLN A 92 2.83 -9.67 7.01
N TRP A 93 3.76 -8.76 7.23
CA TRP A 93 4.71 -8.27 6.22
C TRP A 93 6.13 -8.54 6.69
N ARG A 94 7.06 -8.65 5.74
CA ARG A 94 8.47 -8.95 6.07
C ARG A 94 9.20 -7.80 6.74
N THR A 95 8.90 -6.57 6.33
CA THR A 95 9.73 -5.39 6.67
C THR A 95 8.98 -4.32 7.45
N HIS A 96 7.65 -4.35 7.45
CA HIS A 96 6.81 -3.32 8.04
C HIS A 96 5.59 -3.95 8.71
N GLU A 97 4.87 -3.17 9.50
CA GLU A 97 3.54 -3.48 10.00
C GLU A 97 2.57 -2.41 9.48
N ALA A 98 1.50 -2.83 8.81
CA ALA A 98 0.46 -1.91 8.40
C ALA A 98 -0.44 -1.55 9.60
N GLN A 99 -0.48 -0.26 9.94
CA GLN A 99 -1.34 0.26 11.00
C GLN A 99 -2.45 1.12 10.39
N LEU A 100 -3.69 0.64 10.50
CA LEU A 100 -4.88 1.40 10.15
C LEU A 100 -5.59 1.86 11.42
N SER A 101 -5.54 3.16 11.67
CA SER A 101 -6.23 3.81 12.78
C SER A 101 -7.65 4.20 12.37
N ALA A 102 -8.61 4.09 13.29
CA ALA A 102 -9.98 4.55 13.08
C ALA A 102 -10.02 6.06 12.72
N ASN A 103 -9.26 6.83 13.49
CA ASN A 103 -9.04 8.26 13.30
C ASN A 103 -7.70 8.53 12.60
N PRO A 104 -7.64 9.48 11.66
CA PRO A 104 -6.38 9.86 11.02
C PRO A 104 -5.37 10.41 12.03
N VAL A 105 -4.13 9.95 11.98
CA VAL A 105 -3.06 10.37 12.89
C VAL A 105 -1.97 11.12 12.12
N LYS A 106 -1.48 12.22 12.69
CA LYS A 106 -0.32 12.97 12.19
C LYS A 106 0.96 12.27 12.66
N ARG A 107 1.85 11.88 11.74
CA ARG A 107 3.15 11.29 12.08
C ARG A 107 4.26 11.83 11.19
N HIS A 108 5.50 11.75 11.70
CA HIS A 108 6.71 11.96 10.90
C HIS A 108 6.97 10.74 10.02
N CYS A 109 7.26 10.94 8.73
CA CYS A 109 7.60 9.87 7.80
C CYS A 109 9.12 9.81 7.60
N SER A 110 9.74 8.71 8.01
CA SER A 110 11.18 8.44 7.93
C SER A 110 11.69 8.46 6.49
N GLY A 111 10.95 7.87 5.54
CA GLY A 111 11.36 7.77 4.14
C GLY A 111 11.32 9.08 3.36
N CYS A 112 10.62 10.12 3.83
CA CYS A 112 10.67 11.44 3.18
C CYS A 112 11.06 12.60 4.09
N GLY A 113 11.27 12.36 5.39
CA GLY A 113 11.67 13.40 6.35
C GLY A 113 10.60 14.46 6.63
N TYR A 114 9.32 14.16 6.39
CA TYR A 114 8.24 15.14 6.57
C TYR A 114 7.18 14.63 7.53
N VAL A 115 6.71 15.53 8.39
CA VAL A 115 5.45 15.34 9.10
C VAL A 115 4.30 15.41 8.11
N LYS A 116 3.57 14.30 7.95
CA LYS A 116 2.44 14.25 7.02
C LYS A 116 1.16 14.79 7.68
N PRO A 117 0.23 15.34 6.90
CA PRO A 117 -1.14 15.56 7.36
C PRO A 117 -1.74 14.28 7.96
N PRO A 118 -2.77 14.39 8.81
CA PRO A 118 -3.43 13.24 9.43
C PRO A 118 -3.82 12.17 8.40
N ARG A 119 -3.43 10.91 8.66
CA ARG A 119 -3.70 9.76 7.78
C ARG A 119 -4.13 8.55 8.60
N LYS A 120 -5.07 7.76 8.08
CA LYS A 120 -5.51 6.53 8.73
C LYS A 120 -4.48 5.40 8.62
N LEU A 121 -3.80 5.30 7.48
CA LEU A 121 -2.85 4.22 7.19
C LEU A 121 -1.40 4.67 7.31
N TRP A 122 -0.63 3.94 8.11
CA TRP A 122 0.80 4.09 8.33
C TRP A 122 1.51 2.74 8.27
N PHE A 123 2.79 2.73 7.91
CA PHE A 123 3.62 1.52 7.92
C PHE A 123 4.73 1.70 8.94
N ARG A 124 4.68 0.95 10.05
CA ARG A 124 5.75 0.93 11.04
C ARG A 124 6.86 0.01 10.53
N ARG A 125 8.13 0.41 10.61
CA ARG A 125 9.23 -0.51 10.27
C ARG A 125 9.38 -1.58 11.33
N ILE A 126 9.61 -2.82 10.92
CA ILE A 126 10.04 -3.88 11.82
C ILE A 126 11.55 -3.71 12.01
N VAL A 127 11.96 -3.35 13.22
CA VAL A 127 13.37 -3.19 13.61
C VAL A 127 13.71 -4.23 14.67
N PRO A 128 14.98 -4.68 14.77
CA PRO A 128 15.41 -5.55 15.85
C PRO A 128 15.10 -4.94 17.22
N ALA A 129 14.80 -5.78 18.20
CA ALA A 129 14.40 -5.36 19.55
C ALA A 129 15.42 -4.46 20.28
N SER A 130 16.67 -4.43 19.81
CA SER A 130 17.71 -3.52 20.30
C SER A 130 17.56 -2.06 19.85
N SER A 131 16.54 -1.75 19.04
CA SER A 131 16.26 -0.39 18.57
C SER A 131 14.85 0.06 18.98
N ASP A 132 14.77 0.99 19.93
CA ASP A 132 13.52 1.65 20.34
C ASP A 132 12.97 2.66 19.29
N SER A 133 13.44 2.57 18.05
CA SER A 133 13.08 3.54 17.02
C SER A 133 11.73 3.21 16.39
N ASN A 134 10.70 3.96 16.81
CA ASN A 134 9.37 3.96 16.20
C ASN A 134 9.38 4.68 14.84
N LEU A 135 9.96 4.02 13.83
CA LEU A 135 10.10 4.56 12.48
C LEU A 135 8.85 4.27 11.64
N PHE A 136 8.20 5.32 11.15
CA PHE A 136 7.01 5.22 10.31
C PHE A 136 7.28 5.67 8.88
N ASP A 137 6.70 4.98 7.91
CA ASP A 137 6.64 5.36 6.52
C ASP A 137 5.20 5.65 6.08
N CYS A 138 5.04 6.73 5.31
CA CYS A 138 3.80 6.99 4.62
C CYS A 138 3.66 6.00 3.45
N PHE A 139 2.42 5.71 3.03
CA PHE A 139 2.17 4.75 1.95
C PHE A 139 2.98 5.02 0.68
N ARG A 140 3.20 6.29 0.33
CA ARG A 140 3.99 6.65 -0.85
C ARG A 140 5.46 6.22 -0.73
N CYS A 141 6.06 6.36 0.45
CA CYS A 141 7.45 5.98 0.71
C CYS A 141 7.59 4.47 0.85
N PHE A 142 6.67 3.83 1.56
CA PHE A 142 6.65 2.37 1.68
C PHE A 142 6.60 1.69 0.30
N THR A 143 5.73 2.18 -0.60
CA THR A 143 5.57 1.65 -1.97
C THR A 143 6.40 2.39 -3.02
N SER A 144 7.45 3.14 -2.65
CA SER A 144 8.25 3.90 -3.62
C SER A 144 8.91 3.01 -4.66
N GLU A 145 9.36 1.85 -4.20
CA GLU A 145 9.96 0.78 -4.98
C GLU A 145 8.98 -0.39 -4.93
N TRP A 146 8.44 -0.77 -6.08
CA TRP A 146 7.43 -1.82 -6.16
C TRP A 146 8.10 -3.20 -6.26
N VAL A 147 8.40 -3.77 -5.09
CA VAL A 147 8.93 -5.13 -4.94
C VAL A 147 7.88 -5.94 -4.17
N PRO A 148 7.20 -6.93 -4.79
CA PRO A 148 6.10 -7.67 -4.17
C PRO A 148 6.43 -8.24 -2.78
N GLU A 149 7.63 -8.79 -2.60
CA GLU A 149 8.13 -9.39 -1.37
C GLU A 149 8.26 -8.38 -0.22
N LYS A 150 8.37 -7.09 -0.55
CA LYS A 150 8.46 -5.98 0.40
C LYS A 150 7.10 -5.34 0.65
N VAL A 151 6.35 -5.08 -0.43
CA VAL A 151 5.14 -4.25 -0.39
C VAL A 151 3.86 -5.03 -0.07
N LEU A 152 3.84 -6.33 -0.36
CA LEU A 152 2.70 -7.20 -0.11
C LEU A 152 2.90 -8.01 1.18
N PRO A 153 1.80 -8.39 1.86
CA PRO A 153 1.88 -9.32 2.97
C PRO A 153 2.46 -10.66 2.52
N ILE A 154 3.07 -11.37 3.47
CA ILE A 154 3.58 -12.73 3.31
C ILE A 154 2.44 -13.63 2.83
N GLY A 155 2.70 -14.41 1.78
CA GLY A 155 1.72 -15.28 1.13
C GLY A 155 0.87 -14.59 0.05
N TYR A 156 1.01 -13.28 -0.14
CA TYR A 156 0.31 -12.51 -1.18
C TYR A 156 1.26 -11.97 -2.25
N GLU A 157 2.54 -12.38 -2.27
CA GLU A 157 3.56 -11.89 -3.21
C GLU A 157 3.18 -12.14 -4.68
N HIS A 158 2.39 -13.18 -4.95
CA HIS A 158 1.90 -13.54 -6.28
C HIS A 158 0.68 -12.71 -6.73
N VAL A 159 0.10 -11.87 -5.86
CA VAL A 159 -1.13 -11.16 -6.15
C VAL A 159 -0.89 -9.98 -7.08
N VAL A 160 -1.59 -10.01 -8.22
CA VAL A 160 -1.71 -8.86 -9.12
C VAL A 160 -3.11 -8.26 -8.94
N PHE A 161 -3.17 -7.09 -8.31
CA PHE A 161 -4.43 -6.40 -8.04
C PHE A 161 -5.11 -5.97 -9.34
N GLY A 162 -6.43 -6.12 -9.40
CA GLY A 162 -7.22 -5.80 -10.59
C GLY A 162 -7.09 -6.82 -11.71
N SER A 163 -6.39 -7.93 -11.48
CA SER A 163 -6.65 -9.16 -12.21
C SER A 163 -8.06 -9.67 -11.85
N ARG A 164 -8.69 -10.43 -12.74
CA ARG A 164 -9.99 -11.06 -12.46
C ARG A 164 -9.90 -12.19 -11.41
N VAL A 165 -8.70 -12.48 -10.91
CA VAL A 165 -8.45 -13.49 -9.89
C VAL A 165 -8.90 -12.96 -8.54
N ARG A 166 -9.82 -13.66 -7.89
CA ARG A 166 -10.27 -13.30 -6.55
C ARG A 166 -9.14 -13.57 -5.56
N ILE A 167 -8.76 -12.54 -4.80
CA ILE A 167 -7.85 -12.68 -3.66
C ILE A 167 -8.61 -13.42 -2.57
N LYS A 168 -8.26 -14.69 -2.34
CA LYS A 168 -8.83 -15.46 -1.22
C LYS A 168 -8.15 -15.00 0.07
N PRO A 169 -8.89 -14.58 1.11
CA PRO A 169 -8.31 -14.35 2.42
C PRO A 169 -7.67 -15.64 2.90
N ARG A 170 -6.36 -15.65 3.11
CA ARG A 170 -5.67 -16.79 3.71
C ARG A 170 -5.82 -16.71 5.22
N SER A 171 -6.31 -17.77 5.85
CA SER A 171 -6.19 -17.94 7.30
C SER A 171 -4.72 -18.10 7.63
N VAL A 172 -4.20 -17.26 8.53
CA VAL A 172 -2.87 -17.48 9.10
C VAL A 172 -2.98 -18.68 10.02
N SER A 173 -2.22 -19.73 9.73
CA SER A 173 -2.03 -20.85 10.65
C SER A 173 -1.39 -20.28 11.91
N THR A 174 -2.14 -20.17 13.00
CA THR A 174 -1.59 -19.85 14.31
C THR A 174 -0.53 -20.92 14.65
N PRO A 175 0.75 -20.58 14.83
CA PRO A 175 1.71 -21.58 15.28
C PRO A 175 1.44 -21.83 16.76
N GLY A 176 0.96 -23.03 17.07
CA GLY A 176 0.87 -23.53 18.44
C GLY A 176 -0.51 -23.38 19.09
N ARG A 177 -1.43 -24.30 18.77
CA ARG A 177 -2.29 -24.90 19.79
C ARG A 177 -2.69 -26.30 19.34
N GLU A 178 -1.94 -27.26 19.88
CA GLU A 178 -2.27 -28.66 20.18
C GLU A 178 -3.49 -29.29 19.48
N GLY A 179 -3.22 -30.42 18.84
CA GLY A 179 -4.22 -31.39 18.46
C GLY A 179 -3.55 -32.73 18.23
N GLN A 180 -3.17 -33.40 19.33
CA GLN A 180 -3.07 -34.85 19.34
C GLN A 180 -4.40 -35.38 18.79
N SER A 181 -4.37 -35.91 17.57
CA SER A 181 -5.46 -36.69 17.02
C SER A 181 -5.42 -38.05 17.69
N GLN A 182 -6.05 -38.17 18.87
CA GLN A 182 -6.59 -39.46 19.28
C GLN A 182 -7.96 -39.60 18.63
N GLU A 183 -7.96 -40.47 17.64
CA GLU A 183 -9.08 -41.20 17.08
C GLU A 183 -10.06 -41.59 18.19
N ASN A 184 -11.28 -41.08 18.11
CA ASN A 184 -12.38 -41.56 18.93
C ASN A 184 -13.51 -41.94 17.97
N THR A 185 -13.40 -43.14 17.44
CA THR A 185 -14.45 -43.86 16.73
C THR A 185 -15.63 -44.05 17.69
N ARG A 186 -16.71 -43.28 17.50
CA ARG A 186 -18.00 -43.59 18.10
C ARG A 186 -18.74 -44.54 17.16
N GLU A 187 -18.72 -45.82 17.54
CA GLU A 187 -19.64 -46.83 17.04
C GLU A 187 -21.08 -46.40 17.32
N TYR A 188 -21.87 -46.34 16.25
CA TYR A 188 -23.31 -46.13 16.31
C TYR A 188 -23.97 -47.40 16.86
N GLY A 189 -24.64 -47.27 18.00
CA GLY A 189 -25.48 -48.33 18.55
C GLY A 189 -26.72 -48.53 17.68
N ASP A 190 -26.89 -49.75 17.19
CA ASP A 190 -28.16 -50.28 16.69
C ASP A 190 -28.47 -51.54 17.49
N SER A 191 -29.45 -51.46 18.36
CA SER A 191 -29.97 -52.59 19.14
C SER A 191 -31.48 -52.44 19.27
N GLY A 192 -32.16 -52.63 18.14
CA GLY A 192 -33.59 -52.92 18.09
C GLY A 192 -33.83 -54.39 18.43
N THR A 193 -34.21 -54.68 19.68
CA THR A 193 -34.60 -56.03 20.11
C THR A 193 -36.12 -56.19 20.11
N THR A 194 -36.58 -56.90 19.08
CA THR A 194 -37.51 -58.05 19.09
C THR A 194 -38.91 -57.95 19.72
N ALA A 195 -39.89 -58.21 18.87
CA ALA A 195 -41.27 -58.55 19.17
C ALA A 195 -41.40 -59.84 20.01
N HIS A 196 -42.34 -59.85 20.94
CA HIS A 196 -43.00 -61.08 21.38
C HIS A 196 -44.51 -60.93 21.22
N ASN A 197 -45.10 -61.96 20.61
CA ASN A 197 -46.50 -62.08 20.26
C ASN A 197 -47.03 -63.38 20.87
N LYS A 198 -48.32 -63.39 21.22
CA LYS A 198 -49.17 -64.50 21.74
C LYS A 198 -49.01 -64.77 23.24
N THR A 199 -50.09 -64.87 24.02
CA THR A 199 -51.36 -65.58 23.74
C THR A 199 -52.55 -64.87 24.36
#